data_AF-A0AAW6ZEG7-F1
#
_entry.id   AF-A0AAW6ZEG7-F1
#
_cell.length_a   1.000
_cell.length_b   1.000
_cell.length_c   1.000
_cell.angle_alpha   90.00
_cell.angle_beta   90.00
_cell.angle_gamma   90.00
#
_symmetry.space_group_name_H-M   'P 1'
#
loop_
_entity.id
_entity.type
_entity.pdbx_description
1 polymer ?
#
loop_
_entity_poly.entity_id
_entity_poly.type
_entity_poly.pdbx_seq_one_letter_code
_entity_poly.pdbx_strand_id
1 'polypeptide(L)' 'MRCKYCGKLLAKGSGYVQIKCARCKNINSFSN' A
#
# COMPACT_ATOMS: atom_id res chain seq x y z
N MET A 1 0.01 3.76 5.40
CA MET A 1 -0.16 2.56 4.54
C MET A 1 1.18 2.12 3.97
N ARG A 2 1.66 0.92 4.31
CA ARG A 2 2.95 0.36 3.84
C ARG A 2 2.72 -0.92 3.05
N CYS A 3 3.58 -1.18 2.07
CA CYS A 3 3.53 -2.42 1.29
C CYS A 3 3.75 -3.64 2.19
N LYS A 4 2.86 -4.64 2.12
CA LYS A 4 2.94 -5.84 2.97
C LYS A 4 4.18 -6.71 2.72
N TYR A 5 4.74 -6.64 1.51
CA TYR A 5 5.89 -7.45 1.10
C TYR A 5 7.25 -6.82 1.40
N CYS A 6 7.34 -5.49 1.32
CA CYS A 6 8.64 -4.81 1.29
C CYS A 6 8.72 -3.56 2.16
N GLY A 7 7.70 -3.31 2.98
CA GLY A 7 7.69 -2.23 3.99
C GLY A 7 7.70 -0.81 3.44
N LYS A 8 7.84 -0.62 2.11
CA LYS A 8 7.85 0.69 1.45
C LYS A 8 6.58 1.46 1.80
N LEU A 9 6.74 2.71 2.23
CA LEU A 9 5.63 3.62 2.46
C LEU A 9 4.96 3.94 1.12
N LEU A 10 3.64 3.71 1.05
CA LEU A 10 2.86 3.93 -0.16
C LEU A 10 2.00 5.18 -0.06
N ALA A 11 1.39 5.41 1.10
CA ALA A 11 0.59 6.60 1.38
C ALA A 11 0.53 6.89 2.89
N LYS A 12 0.26 8.16 3.22
CA LYS A 12 -0.12 8.63 4.56
C LYS A 12 -1.59 9.05 4.49
N GLY A 13 -2.44 8.49 5.36
CA GLY A 13 -3.88 8.72 5.36
C GLY A 13 -4.65 7.47 5.79
N SER A 14 -5.97 7.61 5.85
CA SER A 14 -6.97 6.59 6.20
C SER A 14 -8.07 6.55 5.13
N GLY A 15 -8.70 5.39 4.95
CA GLY A 15 -9.75 5.17 3.94
C GLY A 15 -9.59 3.86 3.18
N TYR A 16 -10.57 3.53 2.33
CA TYR A 16 -10.51 2.37 1.45
C TYR A 16 -9.76 2.70 0.17
N VAL A 17 -8.56 2.14 -0.01
CA VAL A 17 -7.74 2.38 -1.20
C VAL A 17 -6.92 1.16 -1.58
N GLN A 18 -6.77 0.93 -2.89
CA GLN A 18 -5.81 -0.02 -3.43
C GLN A 18 -4.62 0.71 -4.02
N ILE A 19 -3.40 0.36 -3.58
CA ILE A 19 -2.17 0.99 -4.05
C ILE A 19 -1.20 -0.06 -4.58
N LYS A 20 -0.83 0.07 -5.85
CA LYS A 20 0.24 -0.73 -6.45
C LYS A 20 1.61 -0.24 -5.96
N CYS A 21 2.39 -1.14 -5.37
CA CYS A 21 3.76 -0.83 -4.98
C CYS A 21 4.67 -0.80 -6.22
N ALA A 22 5.26 0.35 -6.53
CA ALA A 22 6.15 0.47 -7.69
C ALA A 22 7.41 -0.42 -7.61
N ARG A 23 7.89 -0.74 -6.40
CA ARG A 23 9.07 -1.60 -6.22
C ARG A 23 8.73 -3.08 -6.42
N CYS A 24 7.66 -3.52 -5.76
CA CYS A 24 7.36 -4.94 -5.56
C CYS A 24 6.25 -5.42 -6.50
N LYS A 25 5.66 -4.49 -7.28
CA LYS A 25 4.52 -4.64 -8.21
C LYS A 25 3.22 -5.20 -7.59
N ASN A 26 3.24 -5.56 -6.31
CA ASN A 26 2.08 -6.02 -5.56
C ASN A 26 1.01 -4.92 -5.39
N ILE A 27 -0.25 -5.31 -5.51
CA ILE A 27 -1.41 -4.48 -5.16
C ILE A 27 -1.69 -4.63 -3.67
N ASN A 28 -1.72 -3.52 -2.93
CA ASN A 28 -1.99 -3.49 -1.51
C ASN A 28 -3.38 -2.86 -1.30
N SER A 29 -4.31 -3.64 -0.76
CA SER A 29 -5.62 -3.15 -0.35
C SER A 29 -5.54 -2.69 1.09
N PHE A 30 -5.96 -1.46 1.34
CA PHE A 30 -6.12 -0.90 2.67
C PHE A 30 -7.60 -0.57 2.84
N SER A 31 -8.21 -1.11 3.88
CA SER A 31 -9.53 -0.75 4.39
C SER A 31 -9.31 -0.30 5.84
N ASN A 32 -10.03 0.74 6.27
CA ASN A 32 -9.96 1.20 7.66
C ASN A 32 -10.40 0.09 8.63
#